data_AF-A0A7C1BTB3-F1
#
_entry.id   AF-A0A7C1BTB3-F1
#
_cell.length_a   1.000
_cell.length_b   1.000
_cell.length_c   1.000
_cell.angle_alpha   90.00
_cell.angle_beta   90.00
_cell.angle_gamma   90.00
#
_symmetry.space_group_name_H-M   'P 1'
#
loop_
_entity.id
_entity.type
_entity.pdbx_description
1 polymer ?
#
loop_
_entity_poly.entity_id
_entity_poly.type
_entity_poly.pdbx_seq_one_letter_code
_entity_poly.pdbx_strand_id
1 'polypeptide(L)'
;MRYHALRRKEVKRFRELICVKYGGLCDIAKAFNEGVIYYLDDLKLLVFDGLPSIIIMDDELIPTLVIVKKAGLNSLPYAVVDEGAVKHLINGADVMVPGITEVSEFNVGDIVAVWEPTKTSPIVIGKALLSSSDI
;
A
#
# COMPACT_ATOMS: atom_id res chain seq x y z
N MET A 1 22.10 3.49 8.93
CA MET A 1 21.03 2.64 8.34
C MET A 1 21.46 1.18 8.42
N ARG A 2 20.74 0.35 9.18
CA ARG A 2 21.01 -1.10 9.32
C ARG A 2 20.15 -1.86 8.31
N TYR A 3 20.68 -2.92 7.71
CA TYR A 3 19.90 -3.80 6.83
C TYR A 3 20.20 -5.28 7.10
N HIS A 4 19.27 -6.14 6.71
CA HIS A 4 19.40 -7.60 6.78
C HIS A 4 18.88 -8.23 5.49
N ALA A 5 19.70 -9.03 4.82
CA ALA A 5 19.27 -9.80 3.66
C ALA A 5 18.38 -10.96 4.11
N LEU A 6 17.20 -11.07 3.51
CA LEU A 6 16.23 -12.10 3.88
C LEU A 6 16.70 -13.47 3.39
N ARG A 7 16.67 -14.46 4.29
CA ARG A 7 16.85 -15.86 3.91
C ARG A 7 15.66 -16.32 3.06
N ARG A 8 15.86 -17.37 2.24
CA ARG A 8 14.78 -17.97 1.42
C ARG A 8 13.50 -18.27 2.21
N LYS A 9 13.63 -18.75 3.46
CA LYS A 9 12.50 -19.02 4.36
C LYS A 9 11.76 -17.74 4.77
N GLU A 10 12.48 -16.64 4.97
CA GLU A 10 11.90 -15.34 5.33
C GLU A 10 11.19 -14.71 4.13
N VAL A 11 11.80 -14.76 2.94
CA VAL A 11 11.15 -14.34 1.69
C VAL A 11 9.83 -15.10 1.53
N LYS A 12 9.86 -16.43 1.60
CA LYS A 12 8.64 -17.27 1.50
C LYS A 12 7.57 -16.85 2.51
N ARG A 13 7.96 -16.63 3.78
CA ARG A 13 7.03 -16.17 4.83
C ARG A 13 6.39 -14.83 4.48
N PHE A 14 7.16 -13.85 4.00
CA PHE A 14 6.60 -12.56 3.62
C PHE A 14 5.69 -12.65 2.39
N ARG A 15 6.00 -13.49 1.39
CA ARG A 15 5.10 -13.74 0.26
C ARG A 15 3.73 -14.23 0.75
N GLU A 16 3.74 -15.20 1.68
CA GLU A 16 2.52 -15.76 2.27
C GLU A 16 1.74 -14.70 3.06
N LEU A 17 2.41 -13.93 3.92
CA LEU A 17 1.76 -12.86 4.70
C LEU A 17 1.13 -11.79 3.80
N ILE A 18 1.83 -11.37 2.74
CA ILE A 18 1.31 -10.38 1.79
C ILE A 18 0.11 -10.95 1.05
N CYS A 19 0.17 -12.18 0.54
CA CYS A 19 -0.97 -12.81 -0.15
C CYS A 19 -2.20 -12.94 0.76
N VAL A 20 -2.01 -13.31 2.03
CA VAL A 20 -3.11 -13.46 3.00
C VAL A 20 -3.74 -12.11 3.34
N LYS A 21 -2.93 -11.07 3.55
CA LYS A 21 -3.43 -9.74 3.91
C LYS A 21 -3.98 -8.97 2.70
N TYR A 22 -3.37 -9.15 1.54
CA TYR A 22 -3.62 -8.38 0.32
C TYR A 22 -3.71 -9.32 -0.88
N GLY A 23 -4.88 -9.93 -1.08
CA GLY A 23 -5.11 -10.87 -2.18
C GLY A 23 -4.73 -10.30 -3.56
N GLY A 24 -5.03 -9.01 -3.80
CA GLY A 24 -4.70 -8.30 -5.03
C GLY A 24 -3.20 -8.04 -5.26
N LEU A 25 -2.34 -8.26 -4.25
CA LEU A 25 -0.88 -8.20 -4.37
C LEU A 25 -0.24 -9.60 -4.52
N CYS A 26 -1.03 -10.67 -4.48
CA CYS A 26 -0.47 -12.01 -4.35
C CYS A 26 0.35 -12.46 -5.58
N ASP A 27 -0.05 -12.07 -6.79
CA ASP A 27 0.68 -12.43 -8.01
C ASP A 27 2.07 -11.78 -8.06
N ILE A 28 2.16 -10.50 -7.69
CA ILE A 28 3.44 -9.82 -7.56
C ILE A 28 4.26 -10.40 -6.40
N ALA A 29 3.63 -10.67 -5.26
CA ALA A 29 4.31 -11.23 -4.10
C ALA A 29 4.92 -12.60 -4.41
N LYS A 30 4.22 -13.47 -5.15
CA LYS A 30 4.73 -14.78 -5.58
C LYS A 30 6.00 -14.69 -6.43
N ALA A 31 6.16 -13.61 -7.19
CA ALA A 31 7.31 -13.39 -8.06
C ALA A 31 8.59 -12.94 -7.33
N PHE A 32 8.52 -12.50 -6.06
CA PHE A 32 9.65 -11.89 -5.33
C PHE A 32 10.79 -12.85 -4.99
N ASN A 33 11.90 -12.85 -5.70
CA ASN A 33 12.96 -13.87 -5.52
C ASN A 33 13.88 -13.58 -4.33
N GLU A 34 14.37 -12.35 -4.25
CA GLU A 34 15.29 -11.89 -3.23
C GLU A 34 14.68 -10.74 -2.44
N GLY A 35 15.09 -10.58 -1.18
CA GLY A 35 14.58 -9.51 -0.36
C GLY A 35 15.58 -9.02 0.67
N VAL A 36 15.45 -7.75 1.02
CA VAL A 36 16.24 -7.08 2.06
C VAL A 36 15.29 -6.29 2.94
N ILE A 37 15.51 -6.34 4.25
CA ILE A 37 14.83 -5.47 5.20
C ILE A 37 15.77 -4.36 5.67
N TYR A 38 15.35 -3.11 5.51
CA TYR A 38 16.03 -1.93 6.03
C TYR A 38 15.34 -1.50 7.32
N TYR A 39 16.13 -1.18 8.34
CA TYR A 39 15.65 -0.65 9.61
C TYR A 39 15.86 0.87 9.62
N LEU A 40 14.75 1.60 9.73
CA LEU A 40 14.66 3.05 9.65
C LEU A 40 13.94 3.54 10.90
N ASP A 41 14.68 3.95 11.93
CA ASP A 41 14.16 4.41 13.22
C ASP A 41 12.92 3.61 13.69
N ASP A 42 11.71 4.14 13.50
CA ASP A 42 10.45 3.56 13.97
C ASP A 42 9.77 2.59 12.97
N LEU A 43 10.33 2.39 11.78
CA LEU A 43 9.77 1.54 10.74
C LEU A 43 10.81 0.62 10.09
N LYS A 44 10.31 -0.40 9.38
CA LYS A 44 11.13 -1.29 8.56
C LYS A 44 10.64 -1.25 7.12
N LEU A 45 11.56 -1.18 6.17
CA LEU A 45 11.24 -1.24 4.74
C LEU A 45 11.69 -2.57 4.15
N LEU A 46 10.73 -3.34 3.64
CA LEU A 46 10.98 -4.54 2.84
C LEU A 46 11.14 -4.16 1.38
N VAL A 47 12.32 -4.46 0.84
CA VAL A 47 12.65 -4.32 -0.56
C VAL A 47 12.75 -5.71 -1.17
N PHE A 48 11.94 -6.00 -2.19
CA PHE A 48 12.01 -7.27 -2.94
C PHE A 48 12.44 -7.01 -4.37
N ASP A 49 13.45 -7.73 -4.85
CA ASP A 49 14.00 -7.59 -6.21
C ASP A 49 14.26 -6.11 -6.61
N GLY A 50 14.78 -5.32 -5.67
CA GLY A 50 15.08 -3.89 -5.85
C GLY A 50 13.87 -2.95 -5.74
N LEU A 51 12.66 -3.45 -5.53
CA LEU A 51 11.45 -2.65 -5.37
C LEU A 51 11.12 -2.43 -3.88
N PRO A 52 10.93 -1.19 -3.41
CA PRO A 52 10.41 -0.92 -2.08
C PRO A 52 8.94 -1.35 -2.06
N SER A 53 8.63 -2.44 -1.38
CA SER A 53 7.34 -3.11 -1.52
C SER A 53 6.42 -2.92 -0.32
N ILE A 54 6.94 -3.13 0.89
CA ILE A 54 6.13 -3.09 2.12
C ILE A 54 6.88 -2.30 3.19
N ILE A 55 6.17 -1.42 3.88
CA ILE A 55 6.58 -0.81 5.14
C ILE A 55 5.99 -1.65 6.28
N ILE A 56 6.77 -1.90 7.33
CA ILE A 56 6.27 -2.46 8.59
C ILE A 56 6.38 -1.36 9.64
N MET A 57 5.23 -0.94 10.17
CA MET A 57 5.09 0.07 11.20
C MET A 57 3.98 -0.39 12.14
N ASP A 58 4.22 -0.34 13.46
CA ASP A 58 3.26 -0.81 14.48
C ASP A 58 2.70 -2.23 14.22
N ASP A 59 3.58 -3.14 13.78
CA ASP A 59 3.26 -4.52 13.36
C ASP A 59 2.29 -4.65 12.16
N GLU A 60 1.91 -3.55 11.51
CA GLU A 60 1.15 -3.56 10.28
C GLU A 60 2.06 -3.61 9.05
N LEU A 61 1.81 -4.57 8.14
CA LEU A 61 2.36 -4.52 6.78
C LEU A 61 1.55 -3.50 5.97
N ILE A 62 2.21 -2.47 5.43
CA ILE A 62 1.63 -1.39 4.63
C ILE A 62 2.27 -1.42 3.24
N PRO A 63 1.52 -1.71 2.16
CA PRO A 63 2.05 -1.64 0.81
C PRO A 63 2.50 -0.24 0.43
N THR A 64 3.61 -0.13 -0.30
CA THR A 64 4.07 1.16 -0.81
C THR A 64 3.28 1.59 -2.05
N LEU A 65 3.30 2.89 -2.36
CA LEU A 65 2.78 3.41 -3.64
C LEU A 65 3.42 2.70 -4.85
N VAL A 66 4.70 2.35 -4.75
CA VAL A 66 5.44 1.68 -5.83
C VAL A 66 4.84 0.32 -6.17
N ILE A 67 4.54 -0.50 -5.15
CA ILE A 67 4.02 -1.84 -5.41
C ILE A 67 2.56 -1.81 -5.85
N VAL A 68 1.76 -0.91 -5.28
CA VAL A 68 0.35 -0.72 -5.62
C VAL A 68 0.21 -0.22 -7.06
N LYS A 69 1.04 0.76 -7.47
CA LYS A 69 1.08 1.22 -8.86
C LYS A 69 1.40 0.09 -9.84
N LYS A 70 2.38 -0.74 -9.50
CA LYS A 70 2.79 -1.88 -10.33
C LYS A 70 1.71 -2.97 -10.42
N ALA A 71 0.97 -3.19 -9.33
CA ALA A 71 -0.11 -4.17 -9.27
C ALA A 71 -1.41 -3.68 -9.92
N GLY A 72 -1.62 -2.36 -9.97
CA GLY A 72 -2.78 -1.72 -10.58
C GLY A 72 -3.92 -1.42 -9.60
N LEU A 73 -4.98 -0.81 -10.13
CA LEU A 73 -6.10 -0.24 -9.36
C LEU A 73 -6.72 -1.23 -8.37
N ASN A 74 -6.97 -2.46 -8.79
CA ASN A 74 -7.68 -3.48 -8.01
C ASN A 74 -6.77 -4.29 -7.07
N SER A 75 -5.52 -3.84 -6.86
CA SER A 75 -4.57 -4.55 -6.00
C SER A 75 -4.84 -4.38 -4.50
N LEU A 76 -5.57 -3.32 -4.16
CA LEU A 76 -6.08 -2.99 -2.82
C LEU A 76 -7.50 -2.42 -2.97
N PRO A 77 -8.27 -2.38 -1.88
CA PRO A 77 -9.40 -1.46 -1.82
C PRO A 77 -8.90 -0.03 -2.11
N TYR A 78 -9.72 0.74 -2.81
CA TYR A 78 -9.32 2.06 -3.28
C TYR A 78 -10.42 3.11 -3.14
N ALA A 79 -9.97 4.36 -3.16
CA ALA A 79 -10.78 5.54 -3.43
C ALA A 79 -10.15 6.34 -4.58
N VAL A 80 -10.96 7.09 -5.32
CA VAL A 80 -10.53 8.01 -6.37
C VAL A 80 -10.96 9.40 -5.95
N VAL A 81 -10.09 10.38 -6.14
CA VAL A 81 -10.38 11.77 -5.76
C VAL A 81 -10.57 12.66 -6.97
N ASP A 82 -11.09 13.87 -6.75
CA ASP A 82 -11.12 14.92 -7.75
C ASP A 82 -9.76 15.64 -7.91
N GLU A 83 -9.65 16.45 -8.97
CA GLU A 83 -8.44 17.24 -9.28
C GLU A 83 -8.07 18.25 -8.17
N GLY A 84 -9.07 18.78 -7.45
CA GLY A 84 -8.86 19.77 -6.38
C GLY A 84 -8.21 19.18 -5.14
N ALA A 85 -8.46 17.91 -4.86
CA ALA A 85 -7.86 17.18 -3.75
C ALA A 85 -6.37 16.85 -3.99
N VAL A 86 -5.97 16.56 -5.23
CA VAL A 86 -4.62 16.03 -5.57
C VAL A 86 -3.49 16.86 -4.97
N LYS A 87 -3.52 18.19 -5.14
CA LYS A 87 -2.46 19.08 -4.62
C LYS A 87 -2.32 18.98 -3.10
N HIS A 88 -3.42 18.86 -2.37
CA HIS A 88 -3.41 18.79 -0.92
C HIS A 88 -2.86 17.44 -0.45
N LEU A 89 -3.28 16.35 -1.10
CA LEU A 89 -2.87 14.99 -0.76
C LEU A 89 -1.38 14.74 -1.00
N ILE A 90 -0.83 15.23 -2.11
CA ILE A 90 0.61 15.13 -2.38
C ILE A 90 1.44 15.87 -1.31
N ASN A 91 0.88 16.90 -0.69
CA ASN A 91 1.52 17.61 0.42
C ASN A 91 1.30 16.94 1.80
N GLY A 92 0.71 15.74 1.84
CA GLY A 92 0.50 14.97 3.06
C GLY A 92 -0.74 15.36 3.86
N ALA A 93 -1.73 16.02 3.24
CA ALA A 93 -3.03 16.22 3.87
C ALA A 93 -3.81 14.90 3.97
N ASP A 94 -4.68 14.81 4.98
CA ASP A 94 -5.64 13.71 5.09
C ASP A 94 -6.64 13.72 3.93
N VAL A 95 -7.17 12.54 3.62
CA VAL A 95 -8.19 12.36 2.58
C VAL A 95 -9.55 12.66 3.18
N MET A 96 -10.22 13.67 2.63
CA MET A 96 -11.52 14.14 3.12
C MET A 96 -12.64 13.70 2.18
N VAL A 97 -13.77 13.26 2.74
CA VAL A 97 -14.94 12.75 2.01
C VAL A 97 -15.39 13.64 0.82
N PRO A 98 -15.49 14.98 0.93
CA PRO A 98 -15.96 15.81 -0.18
C PRO A 98 -15.11 15.75 -1.44
N GLY A 99 -13.84 15.34 -1.34
CA GLY A 99 -12.93 15.20 -2.47
C GLY A 99 -12.93 13.80 -3.10
N ILE A 100 -13.68 12.85 -2.56
CA ILE A 100 -13.78 11.48 -3.07
C ILE A 100 -14.88 11.42 -4.14
N THR A 101 -14.55 10.84 -5.30
CA THR A 101 -15.46 10.71 -6.45
C THR A 101 -15.90 9.27 -6.71
N GLU A 102 -15.13 8.29 -6.21
CA GLU A 102 -15.39 6.87 -6.37
C GLU A 102 -14.72 6.08 -5.25
N VAL A 103 -15.35 4.99 -4.81
CA VAL A 103 -14.79 4.04 -3.85
C VAL A 103 -15.05 2.60 -4.29
N SER A 104 -14.13 1.71 -3.96
CA SER A 104 -14.40 0.27 -3.88
C SER A 104 -14.96 -0.09 -2.49
N GLU A 105 -15.32 -1.35 -2.27
CA GLU A 105 -15.74 -1.83 -0.95
C GLU A 105 -14.57 -1.94 0.04
N PHE A 106 -14.72 -1.34 1.23
CA PHE A 106 -13.81 -1.50 2.37
C PHE A 106 -14.48 -1.15 3.71
N ASN A 107 -13.89 -1.63 4.80
CA ASN A 107 -14.33 -1.38 6.17
C ASN A 107 -13.41 -0.40 6.90
N VAL A 108 -13.88 0.11 8.03
CA VAL A 108 -13.05 0.89 8.96
C VAL A 108 -11.81 0.09 9.36
N GLY A 109 -10.64 0.70 9.24
CA GLY A 109 -9.35 0.10 9.58
C GLY A 109 -8.63 -0.59 8.42
N ASP A 110 -9.29 -0.79 7.28
CA ASP A 110 -8.65 -1.36 6.09
C ASP A 110 -7.59 -0.39 5.52
N ILE A 111 -6.54 -0.96 4.92
CA ILE A 111 -5.56 -0.18 4.15
C ILE A 111 -6.12 0.05 2.75
N VAL A 112 -6.26 1.32 2.39
CA VAL A 112 -6.89 1.79 1.15
C VAL A 112 -5.88 2.59 0.34
N ALA A 113 -5.84 2.35 -0.96
CA ALA A 113 -5.07 3.17 -1.89
C ALA A 113 -5.93 4.30 -2.47
N VAL A 114 -5.45 5.54 -2.39
CA VAL A 114 -6.15 6.68 -3.02
C VAL A 114 -5.48 7.01 -4.33
N TRP A 115 -6.27 7.04 -5.40
CA TRP A 115 -5.83 7.25 -6.77
C TRP A 115 -6.19 8.64 -7.27
N GLU A 116 -5.33 9.18 -8.12
CA GLU A 116 -5.64 10.39 -8.88
C GLU A 116 -6.85 10.18 -9.81
N PRO A 117 -7.50 11.26 -10.31
CA PRO A 117 -8.69 11.18 -11.16
C PRO A 117 -8.56 10.26 -12.37
N THR A 118 -7.38 10.22 -12.98
CA THR A 118 -7.10 9.39 -14.17
C THR A 118 -6.85 7.91 -13.86
N LYS A 119 -6.75 7.55 -12.57
CA LYS A 119 -6.46 6.21 -12.06
C LYS A 119 -5.15 5.60 -12.58
N THR A 120 -4.18 6.43 -12.99
CA THR A 120 -2.88 5.94 -13.47
C THR A 120 -1.84 5.78 -12.37
N SER A 121 -2.00 6.49 -11.25
CA SER A 121 -1.11 6.39 -10.09
C SER A 121 -1.87 6.50 -8.77
N PRO A 122 -1.56 5.65 -7.78
CA PRO A 122 -1.94 5.94 -6.41
C PRO A 122 -1.08 7.12 -5.93
N ILE A 123 -1.66 7.94 -5.07
CA ILE A 123 -1.03 9.13 -4.47
C ILE A 123 -0.99 9.06 -2.94
N VAL A 124 -1.87 8.26 -2.32
CA VAL A 124 -1.87 8.02 -0.87
C VAL A 124 -2.10 6.54 -0.60
N ILE A 125 -1.46 6.03 0.45
CA ILE A 125 -1.85 4.78 1.13
C ILE A 125 -2.33 5.19 2.51
N GLY A 126 -3.60 4.95 2.81
CA GLY A 126 -4.24 5.40 4.05
C GLY A 126 -4.92 4.25 4.79
N LYS A 127 -5.22 4.46 6.06
CA LYS A 127 -6.08 3.59 6.86
C LYS A 127 -7.47 4.20 6.91
N ALA A 128 -8.49 3.44 6.53
CA ALA A 128 -9.85 3.93 6.46
C ALA A 128 -10.39 4.29 7.86
N LEU A 129 -10.89 5.52 8.03
CA LEU A 129 -11.59 5.95 9.26
C LEU A 129 -13.10 5.75 9.17
N LEU A 130 -13.62 5.52 7.96
CA LEU A 130 -15.02 5.24 7.63
C LEU A 130 -15.07 4.01 6.70
N SER A 131 -16.17 3.26 6.70
CA SER A 131 -16.42 2.26 5.67
C SER A 131 -16.83 2.94 4.36
N SER A 132 -16.69 2.24 3.24
CA SER A 132 -17.13 2.74 1.93
C SER A 132 -18.64 3.01 1.85
N SER A 133 -19.44 2.45 2.75
CA SER A 133 -20.88 2.72 2.87
C SER A 133 -21.22 4.08 3.47
N ASP A 134 -20.26 4.68 4.19
CA ASP A 134 -20.44 5.89 4.99
C ASP A 134 -19.75 7.10 4.34
N ILE A 135 -19.22 6.92 3.13
CA ILE A 135 -18.58 7.92 2.27
C ILE A 135 -19.55 8.30 1.15
#